data_AF-A0A957EXP4-F1
#
_entry.id   AF-A0A957EXP4-F1
#
_cell.length_a   1.000
_cell.length_b   1.000
_cell.length_c   1.000
_cell.angle_alpha   90.00
_cell.angle_beta   90.00
_cell.angle_gamma   90.00
#
_symmetry.space_group_name_H-M   'P 1'
#
loop_
_entity.id
_entity.type
_entity.pdbx_description
1 polymer ?
#
loop_
_entity_poly.entity_id
_entity_poly.type
_entity_poly.pdbx_seq_one_letter_code
_entity_poly.pdbx_strand_id
1 'polypeptide(L)'
;MSVAITQVILDGIKNEQTPDRWESVFMKAGGDWDDLIIHAIVLGLAPQLYHRLTQWRSKMPTRARAKLAAAHAAQTERNKAIFQQLDEFLAVCHAQKLQPIALKGVHLAACYYAEPALRPMNDIDLLFTPATLPAAEEALQALGYGGKYKSAESGAGVTKHTSTFRRTSAASGGTSNPYLSTDSDRTIEPHGSLEESWFGLKVDITPGVRERAETAVLGNHPCLVLSPEDLLLHLCLHFCFHLIQGSPSLVQLADLLAVCQKQMVNWELFVQRA
;
A
#
# COMPACT_ATOMS: atom_id res chain seq x y z
N MET A 1 -20.87 2.40 10.64
CA MET A 1 -20.56 1.57 9.46
C MET A 1 -21.32 0.27 9.60
N SER A 2 -22.09 -0.15 8.60
CA SER A 2 -22.84 -1.41 8.69
C SER A 2 -21.89 -2.60 8.54
N VAL A 3 -21.88 -3.54 9.49
CA VAL A 3 -21.04 -4.75 9.38
C VAL A 3 -21.43 -5.57 8.14
N ALA A 4 -22.72 -5.58 7.79
CA ALA A 4 -23.23 -6.30 6.63
C ALA A 4 -22.68 -5.74 5.31
N ILE A 5 -22.65 -4.41 5.14
CA ILE A 5 -22.16 -3.81 3.89
C ILE A 5 -20.65 -3.98 3.74
N THR A 6 -19.89 -3.90 4.84
CA THR A 6 -18.45 -4.19 4.83
C THR A 6 -18.19 -5.63 4.41
N GLN A 7 -18.98 -6.59 4.91
CA GLN A 7 -18.86 -7.99 4.49
C GLN A 7 -19.15 -8.18 2.99
N VAL A 8 -20.18 -7.50 2.45
CA VAL A 8 -20.47 -7.52 1.00
C VAL A 8 -19.28 -7.02 0.19
N ILE A 9 -18.61 -5.95 0.62
CA ILE A 9 -17.42 -5.42 -0.08
C ILE A 9 -16.28 -6.44 -0.04
N LEU A 10 -15.99 -6.99 1.14
CA LEU A 10 -14.93 -7.98 1.32
C LEU A 10 -15.19 -9.25 0.50
N ASP A 11 -16.44 -9.69 0.39
CA ASP A 11 -16.80 -10.84 -0.44
C ASP A 11 -16.65 -10.53 -1.93
N GLY A 12 -16.87 -9.27 -2.35
CA GLY A 12 -16.70 -8.85 -3.74
C GLY A 12 -15.26 -8.94 -4.24
N ILE A 13 -14.27 -8.77 -3.34
CA ILE A 13 -12.85 -8.80 -3.68
C ILE A 13 -12.19 -10.17 -3.51
N LYS A 14 -12.90 -11.17 -2.96
CA LYS A 14 -12.40 -12.56 -2.88
C LYS A 14 -12.45 -13.23 -4.25
N ASN A 15 -11.40 -13.98 -4.59
CA ASN A 15 -11.33 -14.68 -5.88
C ASN A 15 -12.37 -15.80 -6.02
N GLU A 16 -12.67 -16.52 -4.94
CA GLU A 16 -13.61 -17.66 -4.91
C GLU A 16 -15.08 -17.24 -5.08
N GLN A 17 -15.36 -15.93 -5.04
CA GLN A 17 -16.73 -15.44 -5.13
C GLN A 17 -17.23 -15.43 -6.58
N THR A 18 -18.51 -15.79 -6.75
CA THR A 18 -19.22 -15.71 -8.03
C THR A 18 -20.20 -14.54 -8.05
N PRO A 19 -20.57 -14.01 -9.25
CA PRO A 19 -21.52 -12.91 -9.36
C PRO A 19 -22.85 -13.20 -8.64
N ASP A 20 -23.44 -14.39 -8.87
CA ASP A 20 -24.74 -14.75 -8.29
C ASP A 20 -24.70 -14.89 -6.77
N ARG A 21 -23.61 -15.46 -6.23
CA ARG A 21 -23.41 -15.59 -4.77
C ARG A 21 -23.27 -14.22 -4.14
N TRP A 22 -22.44 -13.36 -4.73
CA TRP A 22 -22.24 -12.00 -4.25
C TRP A 22 -23.53 -11.18 -4.30
N GLU A 23 -24.25 -11.22 -5.42
CA GLU A 23 -25.51 -10.49 -5.61
C GLU A 23 -26.57 -10.96 -4.61
N SER A 24 -26.67 -12.27 -4.33
CA SER A 24 -27.58 -12.76 -3.30
C SER A 24 -27.27 -12.21 -1.92
N VAL A 25 -25.99 -12.16 -1.53
CA VAL A 25 -25.56 -11.59 -0.23
C VAL A 25 -25.84 -10.08 -0.19
N PHE A 26 -25.55 -9.36 -1.28
CA PHE A 26 -25.81 -7.93 -1.38
C PHE A 26 -27.31 -7.59 -1.28
N MET A 27 -28.18 -8.34 -1.96
CA MET A 27 -29.63 -8.15 -1.89
C MET A 27 -30.18 -8.45 -0.49
N LYS A 28 -29.66 -9.48 0.19
CA LYS A 28 -30.00 -9.78 1.60
C LYS A 28 -29.54 -8.68 2.56
N ALA A 29 -28.47 -7.97 2.23
CA ALA A 29 -27.98 -6.81 2.96
C ALA A 29 -28.72 -5.50 2.62
N GLY A 30 -29.80 -5.56 1.83
CA GLY A 30 -30.66 -4.42 1.49
C GLY A 30 -30.53 -3.93 0.05
N GLY A 31 -29.49 -4.35 -0.69
CA GLY A 31 -29.33 -4.00 -2.10
C GLY A 31 -29.10 -2.51 -2.39
N ASP A 32 -28.64 -1.73 -1.41
CA ASP A 32 -28.37 -0.30 -1.58
C ASP A 32 -27.00 -0.07 -2.25
N TRP A 33 -27.04 0.25 -3.53
CA TRP A 33 -25.84 0.53 -4.33
C TRP A 33 -25.11 1.79 -3.88
N ASP A 34 -25.82 2.82 -3.44
CA ASP A 34 -25.18 4.07 -3.03
C ASP A 34 -24.45 3.88 -1.70
N ASP A 35 -25.06 3.15 -0.75
CA ASP A 35 -24.42 2.79 0.51
C ASP A 35 -23.18 1.91 0.32
N LEU A 36 -23.29 0.87 -0.52
CA LEU A 36 -22.16 0.00 -0.88
C LEU A 36 -20.95 0.78 -1.38
N ILE A 37 -21.19 1.72 -2.29
CA ILE A 37 -20.14 2.47 -2.97
C ILE A 37 -19.50 3.49 -2.04
N ILE A 38 -20.29 4.19 -1.23
CA ILE A 38 -19.76 5.13 -0.23
C ILE A 38 -18.84 4.38 0.75
N HIS A 39 -19.28 3.22 1.23
CA HIS A 39 -18.47 2.39 2.12
C HIS A 39 -17.19 1.91 1.43
N ALA A 40 -17.26 1.43 0.19
CA ALA A 40 -16.09 0.99 -0.56
C ALA A 40 -15.08 2.13 -0.78
N ILE A 41 -15.56 3.35 -1.03
CA ILE A 41 -14.71 4.55 -1.18
C ILE A 41 -14.02 4.88 0.14
N VAL A 42 -14.76 4.96 1.24
CA VAL A 42 -14.22 5.30 2.57
C VAL A 42 -13.20 4.27 3.03
N LEU A 43 -13.44 2.99 2.75
CA LEU A 43 -12.57 1.87 3.11
C LEU A 43 -11.35 1.72 2.18
N GLY A 44 -11.26 2.50 1.09
CA GLY A 44 -10.20 2.35 0.09
C GLY A 44 -10.31 1.08 -0.76
N LEU A 45 -11.48 0.44 -0.82
CA LEU A 45 -11.71 -0.78 -1.61
C LEU A 45 -12.48 -0.54 -2.92
N ALA A 46 -12.89 0.70 -3.19
CA ALA A 46 -13.65 1.05 -4.39
C ALA A 46 -12.97 0.65 -5.72
N PRO A 47 -11.65 0.84 -5.94
CA PRO A 47 -11.01 0.41 -7.19
C PRO A 47 -11.09 -1.10 -7.41
N GLN A 48 -10.87 -1.89 -6.35
CA GLN A 48 -10.93 -3.35 -6.38
C GLN A 48 -12.35 -3.85 -6.64
N LEU A 49 -13.33 -3.25 -5.94
CA LEU A 49 -14.74 -3.58 -6.15
C LEU A 49 -15.20 -3.21 -7.57
N TYR A 50 -14.79 -2.05 -8.08
CA TYR A 50 -15.09 -1.64 -9.46
C TYR A 50 -14.52 -2.63 -10.48
N HIS A 51 -13.27 -3.05 -10.31
CA HIS A 51 -12.62 -4.04 -11.16
C HIS A 51 -13.41 -5.35 -11.19
N ARG A 52 -13.78 -5.88 -10.02
CA ARG A 52 -14.55 -7.13 -9.90
C ARG A 52 -15.94 -7.05 -10.51
N LEU A 53 -16.71 -6.01 -10.17
CA LEU A 53 -18.07 -5.83 -10.71
C LEU A 53 -18.07 -5.58 -12.23
N THR A 54 -17.01 -4.97 -12.76
CA THR A 54 -16.83 -4.80 -14.21
C THR A 54 -16.53 -6.14 -14.88
N GLN A 55 -15.64 -6.95 -14.33
CA GLN A 55 -15.37 -8.32 -14.81
C GLN A 55 -16.62 -9.18 -14.83
N TRP A 56 -17.45 -9.08 -13.79
CA TRP A 56 -18.71 -9.79 -13.67
C TRP A 56 -19.84 -9.23 -14.52
N ARG A 57 -19.64 -8.08 -15.18
CA ARG A 57 -20.67 -7.36 -15.94
C ARG A 57 -21.94 -7.12 -15.10
N SER A 58 -21.76 -6.82 -13.81
CA SER A 58 -22.87 -6.66 -12.87
C SER A 58 -23.85 -5.55 -13.31
N LYS A 59 -25.14 -5.85 -13.15
CA LYS A 59 -26.22 -4.90 -13.42
C LYS A 59 -26.35 -3.95 -12.24
N MET A 60 -25.90 -2.71 -12.42
CA MET A 60 -25.96 -1.66 -11.42
C MET A 60 -26.57 -0.37 -12.01
N PRO A 61 -27.23 0.46 -11.19
CA PRO A 61 -27.74 1.76 -11.64
C PRO A 61 -26.64 2.64 -12.26
N THR A 62 -26.99 3.45 -13.25
CA THR A 62 -26.05 4.33 -13.97
C THR A 62 -25.26 5.23 -13.02
N ARG A 63 -25.93 5.81 -12.01
CA ARG A 63 -25.30 6.67 -10.99
C ARG A 63 -24.27 5.90 -10.16
N ALA A 64 -24.60 4.68 -9.75
CA ALA A 64 -23.70 3.81 -9.00
C ALA A 64 -22.44 3.47 -9.82
N ARG A 65 -22.63 3.07 -11.08
CA ARG A 65 -21.52 2.82 -12.02
C ARG A 65 -20.60 4.04 -12.17
N ALA A 66 -21.18 5.22 -12.36
CA ALA A 66 -20.43 6.46 -12.53
C ALA A 66 -19.60 6.80 -11.29
N LYS A 67 -20.13 6.62 -10.07
CA LYS A 67 -19.39 6.86 -8.83
C LYS A 67 -18.18 5.95 -8.68
N LEU A 68 -18.35 4.64 -8.91
CA LEU A 68 -17.22 3.69 -8.84
C LEU A 68 -16.18 3.95 -9.92
N ALA A 69 -16.62 4.23 -11.16
CA ALA A 69 -15.72 4.56 -12.25
C ALA A 69 -14.90 5.84 -11.94
N ALA A 70 -15.53 6.87 -11.37
CA ALA A 70 -14.83 8.08 -10.95
C ALA A 70 -13.82 7.81 -9.83
N ALA A 71 -14.17 6.96 -8.84
CA ALA A 71 -13.25 6.57 -7.77
C ALA A 71 -12.03 5.78 -8.31
N HIS A 72 -12.25 4.85 -9.24
CA HIS A 72 -11.18 4.10 -9.90
C HIS A 72 -10.30 5.00 -10.77
N ALA A 73 -10.89 5.91 -11.56
CA ALA A 73 -10.15 6.87 -12.37
C ALA A 73 -9.29 7.81 -11.51
N ALA A 74 -9.83 8.32 -10.40
CA ALA A 74 -9.07 9.12 -9.45
C ALA A 74 -7.89 8.32 -8.86
N GLN A 75 -8.10 7.04 -8.54
CA GLN A 75 -7.00 6.21 -8.04
C GLN A 75 -5.95 5.86 -9.09
N THR A 76 -6.36 5.76 -10.36
CA THR A 76 -5.46 5.58 -11.49
C THR A 76 -4.52 6.77 -11.63
N GLU A 77 -5.05 8.00 -11.61
CA GLU A 77 -4.22 9.21 -11.71
C GLU A 77 -3.29 9.36 -10.50
N ARG A 78 -3.77 9.05 -9.29
CA ARG A 78 -2.90 9.04 -8.09
C ARG A 78 -1.76 8.05 -8.21
N ASN A 79 -2.04 6.80 -8.61
CA ASN A 79 -0.99 5.80 -8.78
C ASN A 79 0.00 6.22 -9.86
N LYS A 80 -0.46 6.80 -10.97
CA LYS A 80 0.42 7.35 -11.99
C LYS A 80 1.36 8.42 -11.43
N ALA A 81 0.84 9.36 -10.63
CA ALA A 81 1.66 10.38 -9.98
C ALA A 81 2.68 9.77 -9.00
N ILE A 82 2.27 8.77 -8.21
CA ILE A 82 3.16 8.02 -7.30
C ILE A 82 4.28 7.32 -8.07
N PHE A 83 3.98 6.64 -9.17
CA PHE A 83 4.99 5.94 -9.96
C PHE A 83 5.90 6.90 -10.71
N GLN A 84 5.41 8.07 -11.16
CA GLN A 84 6.25 9.13 -11.71
C GLN A 84 7.23 9.68 -10.66
N GLN A 85 6.74 9.90 -9.44
CA GLN A 85 7.56 10.34 -8.32
C GLN A 85 8.60 9.28 -7.92
N LEU A 86 8.21 8.01 -7.92
CA LEU A 86 9.12 6.89 -7.70
C LEU A 86 10.19 6.83 -8.79
N ASP A 87 9.81 6.94 -10.06
CA ASP A 87 10.74 6.90 -11.20
C ASP A 87 11.80 8.00 -11.11
N GLU A 88 11.40 9.24 -10.79
CA GLU A 88 12.34 10.36 -10.62
C GLU A 88 13.37 10.06 -9.52
N PHE A 89 12.94 9.52 -8.38
CA PHE A 89 13.85 9.21 -7.29
C PHE A 89 14.73 7.98 -7.60
N LEU A 90 14.17 6.93 -8.21
CA LEU A 90 14.94 5.75 -8.62
C LEU A 90 16.00 6.08 -9.68
N ALA A 91 15.73 7.03 -10.58
CA ALA A 91 16.72 7.53 -11.53
C ALA A 91 17.94 8.15 -10.81
N VAL A 92 17.69 8.95 -9.77
CA VAL A 92 18.77 9.53 -8.93
C VAL A 92 19.49 8.44 -8.14
N CYS A 93 18.76 7.50 -7.53
CA CYS A 93 19.37 6.37 -6.84
C CYS A 93 20.32 5.60 -7.77
N HIS A 94 19.88 5.29 -8.99
CA HIS A 94 20.70 4.59 -9.98
C HIS A 94 21.97 5.38 -10.34
N ALA A 95 21.85 6.69 -10.59
CA ALA A 95 23.00 7.54 -10.88
C ALA A 95 24.02 7.59 -9.73
N GLN A 96 23.55 7.51 -8.49
CA GLN A 96 24.38 7.51 -7.27
C GLN A 96 24.75 6.10 -6.77
N LYS A 97 24.38 5.03 -7.50
CA LYS A 97 24.58 3.63 -7.10
C LYS A 97 23.92 3.26 -5.77
N LEU A 98 22.83 3.94 -5.42
CA LEU A 98 21.95 3.55 -4.33
C LEU A 98 20.98 2.47 -4.83
N GLN A 99 20.80 1.41 -4.04
CA GLN A 99 19.95 0.27 -4.38
C GLN A 99 18.88 0.08 -3.30
N PRO A 100 17.84 0.93 -3.26
CA PRO A 100 16.74 0.74 -2.33
C PRO A 100 16.01 -0.58 -2.59
N ILE A 101 15.41 -1.12 -1.54
CA ILE A 101 14.39 -2.17 -1.65
C ILE A 101 13.03 -1.51 -1.51
N ALA A 102 12.22 -1.57 -2.56
CA ALA A 102 10.87 -1.04 -2.52
C ALA A 102 9.96 -1.92 -1.67
N LEU A 103 9.19 -1.26 -0.81
CA LEU A 103 8.32 -1.92 0.16
C LEU A 103 6.85 -1.79 -0.23
N LYS A 104 6.01 -2.40 0.63
CA LYS A 104 4.54 -2.44 0.62
C LYS A 104 3.86 -1.88 -0.63
N GLY A 105 3.43 -0.61 -0.62
CA GLY A 105 2.49 -0.07 -1.60
C GLY A 105 2.95 -0.19 -3.04
N VAL A 106 4.12 0.37 -3.36
CA VAL A 106 4.65 0.40 -4.73
C VAL A 106 5.09 -0.99 -5.21
N HIS A 107 5.63 -1.82 -4.31
CA HIS A 107 5.95 -3.21 -4.61
C HIS A 107 4.68 -4.02 -4.95
N LEU A 108 3.67 -3.97 -4.08
CA LEU A 108 2.40 -4.69 -4.27
C LEU A 108 1.67 -4.23 -5.53
N ALA A 109 1.57 -2.91 -5.75
CA ALA A 109 0.89 -2.33 -6.90
C ALA A 109 1.51 -2.80 -8.23
N ALA A 110 2.84 -2.95 -8.29
CA ALA A 110 3.54 -3.39 -9.49
C ALA A 110 3.52 -4.92 -9.69
N CYS A 111 3.68 -5.70 -8.62
CA CYS A 111 3.95 -7.13 -8.73
C CYS A 111 2.73 -8.04 -8.44
N TYR A 112 1.80 -7.58 -7.59
CA TYR A 112 0.74 -8.44 -7.06
C TYR A 112 -0.65 -8.08 -7.56
N TYR A 113 -0.94 -6.80 -7.80
CA TYR A 113 -2.22 -6.36 -8.34
C TYR A 113 -2.24 -6.44 -9.88
N ALA A 114 -3.43 -6.66 -10.46
CA ALA A 114 -3.60 -6.75 -11.91
C ALA A 114 -3.31 -5.43 -12.64
N GLU A 115 -3.51 -4.31 -11.95
CA GLU A 115 -3.10 -2.98 -12.37
C GLU A 115 -2.78 -2.14 -11.12
N PRO A 116 -1.83 -1.19 -11.19
CA PRO A 116 -1.41 -0.42 -10.02
C PRO A 116 -2.55 0.33 -9.31
N ALA A 117 -3.56 0.77 -10.07
CA ALA A 117 -4.73 1.49 -9.55
C ALA A 117 -5.53 0.71 -8.49
N LEU A 118 -5.41 -0.62 -8.45
CA LEU A 118 -6.12 -1.47 -7.49
C LEU A 118 -5.50 -1.45 -6.09
N ARG A 119 -4.30 -0.88 -5.93
CA ARG A 119 -3.67 -0.68 -4.62
C ARG A 119 -3.63 0.80 -4.26
N PRO A 120 -4.61 1.30 -3.50
CA PRO A 120 -4.53 2.64 -2.93
C PRO A 120 -3.38 2.76 -1.93
N MET A 121 -2.59 3.83 -2.04
CA MET A 121 -1.44 4.09 -1.19
C MET A 121 -1.23 5.60 -1.01
N ASN A 122 -0.49 6.00 0.02
CA ASN A 122 -0.30 7.40 0.38
C ASN A 122 1.17 7.80 0.56
N ASP A 123 2.04 6.81 0.62
CA ASP A 123 3.46 6.87 0.89
C ASP A 123 4.22 6.01 -0.14
N ILE A 124 5.49 6.34 -0.33
CA ILE A 124 6.46 5.55 -1.08
C ILE A 124 7.53 5.11 -0.09
N ASP A 125 7.50 3.84 0.28
CA ASP A 125 8.42 3.27 1.25
C ASP A 125 9.59 2.57 0.57
N LEU A 126 10.82 2.96 0.94
CA LEU A 126 12.05 2.42 0.39
C LEU A 126 13.03 2.08 1.51
N LEU A 127 13.50 0.83 1.57
CA LEU A 127 14.48 0.37 2.55
C LEU A 127 15.91 0.56 2.02
N PHE A 128 16.71 1.29 2.77
CA PHE A 128 18.13 1.51 2.53
C PHE A 128 18.97 0.77 3.59
N THR A 129 20.25 0.59 3.33
CA THR A 129 21.17 0.17 4.39
C THR A 129 21.49 1.37 5.29
N PRO A 130 21.84 1.18 6.57
CA PRO A 130 22.25 2.28 7.43
C PRO A 130 23.37 3.15 6.83
N ALA A 131 24.26 2.55 6.04
CA ALA A 131 25.34 3.25 5.36
C ALA A 131 24.90 4.10 4.16
N THR A 132 23.81 3.72 3.48
CA THR A 132 23.33 4.41 2.26
C THR A 132 22.15 5.36 2.53
N LEU A 133 21.49 5.22 3.68
CA LEU A 133 20.36 6.05 4.08
C LEU A 133 20.70 7.57 4.08
N PRO A 134 21.83 8.05 4.65
CA PRO A 134 22.16 9.48 4.61
C PRO A 134 22.27 10.04 3.18
N ALA A 135 22.91 9.30 2.27
CA ALA A 135 23.02 9.71 0.87
C ALA A 135 21.66 9.74 0.15
N ALA A 136 20.76 8.83 0.50
CA ALA A 136 19.39 8.84 -0.02
C ALA A 136 18.59 10.06 0.46
N GLU A 137 18.76 10.44 1.73
CA GLU A 137 18.14 11.65 2.29
C GLU A 137 18.67 12.92 1.62
N GLU A 138 20.00 13.03 1.41
CA GLU A 138 20.62 14.14 0.68
C GLU A 138 20.10 14.23 -0.77
N ALA A 139 19.96 13.08 -1.45
CA ALA A 139 19.40 13.00 -2.79
C ALA A 139 17.94 13.50 -2.84
N LEU A 140 17.12 13.15 -1.85
CA LEU A 140 15.74 13.68 -1.73
C LEU A 140 15.74 15.19 -1.52
N GLN A 141 16.61 15.72 -0.67
CA GLN A 141 16.73 17.17 -0.45
C GLN A 141 17.13 17.90 -1.73
N ALA A 142 18.09 17.35 -2.49
CA ALA A 142 18.53 17.90 -3.76
C ALA A 142 17.40 17.91 -4.83
N LEU A 143 16.45 16.97 -4.75
CA LEU A 143 15.24 16.94 -5.58
C LEU A 143 14.13 17.90 -5.12
N GLY A 144 14.37 18.69 -4.06
CA GLY A 144 13.43 19.68 -3.53
C GLY A 144 12.45 19.12 -2.48
N TYR A 145 12.72 17.93 -1.95
CA TYR A 145 11.95 17.38 -0.83
C TYR A 145 12.42 17.97 0.51
N GLY A 146 11.47 18.45 1.30
CA GLY A 146 11.71 18.84 2.68
C GLY A 146 11.58 17.63 3.60
N GLY A 147 12.64 17.31 4.35
CA GLY A 147 12.62 16.27 5.37
C GLY A 147 11.98 16.76 6.67
N LYS A 148 11.07 15.95 7.23
CA LYS A 148 10.62 16.07 8.62
C LYS A 148 11.15 14.87 9.41
N TYR A 149 12.10 15.13 10.29
CA TYR A 149 12.72 14.11 11.13
C TYR A 149 11.86 13.84 12.38
N LYS A 150 11.63 12.56 12.69
CA LYS A 150 10.98 12.16 13.95
C LYS A 150 12.05 12.10 15.02
N SER A 151 11.89 12.84 16.12
CA SER A 151 12.86 12.75 17.24
C SER A 151 12.69 11.40 17.94
N ALA A 152 13.81 10.77 18.33
CA ALA A 152 13.82 9.54 19.14
C ALA A 152 13.09 9.71 20.49
N GLU A 153 12.87 10.95 20.92
CA GLU A 153 12.25 11.36 22.19
C GLU A 153 10.71 11.50 22.09
N SER A 154 10.13 11.40 20.89
CA SER A 154 8.69 11.58 20.66
C SER A 154 7.89 10.27 20.84
N GLY A 155 7.77 9.81 22.08
CA GLY A 155 6.82 8.76 22.48
C GLY A 155 7.29 7.31 22.24
N ALA A 156 6.39 6.34 22.43
CA ALA A 156 6.68 4.91 22.30
C ALA A 156 7.22 4.60 20.89
N GLY A 157 8.55 4.45 20.82
CA GLY A 157 9.38 4.61 19.62
C GLY A 157 8.97 3.80 18.41
N VAL A 158 8.77 4.52 17.30
CA VAL A 158 8.88 3.98 15.94
C VAL A 158 10.21 4.46 15.37
N THR A 159 11.21 3.59 15.32
CA THR A 159 12.59 3.92 14.88
C THR A 159 12.90 3.47 13.44
N LYS A 160 11.91 2.92 12.70
CA LYS A 160 12.12 2.35 11.35
C LYS A 160 12.30 3.36 10.22
N HIS A 161 11.56 4.48 10.29
CA HIS A 161 11.73 5.67 9.45
C HIS A 161 12.14 6.83 10.36
N THR A 162 13.36 7.35 10.19
CA THR A 162 13.82 8.53 10.96
C THR A 162 13.29 9.83 10.38
N SER A 163 12.75 9.77 9.16
CA SER A 163 12.42 10.93 8.35
C SER A 163 11.25 10.63 7.42
N THR A 164 10.55 11.70 7.04
CA THR A 164 9.51 11.68 6.00
C THR A 164 9.78 12.84 5.06
N PHE A 165 9.78 12.59 3.76
CA PHE A 165 10.15 13.59 2.74
C PHE A 165 8.95 13.92 1.86
N ARG A 166 8.62 15.21 1.77
CA ARG A 166 7.55 15.72 0.90
C ARG A 166 8.02 16.93 0.12
N ARG A 167 7.56 17.15 -1.12
CA ARG A 167 7.96 18.35 -1.86
C ARG A 167 7.49 19.61 -1.15
N THR A 168 8.38 20.59 -1.08
CA THR A 168 8.16 21.86 -0.36
C THR A 168 7.05 22.73 -0.97
N SER A 169 6.71 22.52 -2.24
CA SER A 169 5.65 23.25 -2.96
C SER A 169 4.26 22.61 -2.88
N ALA A 170 4.10 21.46 -2.22
CA ALA A 170 2.83 20.74 -2.17
C ALA A 170 1.83 21.45 -1.24
N ALA A 171 0.73 21.95 -1.81
CA ALA A 171 -0.39 22.50 -1.05
C ALA A 171 -1.03 21.39 -0.21
N SER A 172 -1.04 21.54 1.11
CA SER A 172 -1.59 20.54 2.03
C SER A 172 -3.12 20.55 2.03
N GLY A 173 -3.74 20.04 0.98
CA GLY A 173 -5.18 19.72 0.92
C GLY A 173 -5.54 18.44 1.69
N GLY A 174 -4.90 18.21 2.84
CA GLY A 174 -4.96 16.94 3.55
C GLY A 174 -6.37 16.61 4.02
N THR A 175 -6.86 15.43 3.66
CA THR A 175 -8.05 14.81 4.28
C THR A 175 -7.58 13.80 5.32
N SER A 176 -8.37 13.58 6.37
CA SER A 176 -8.09 12.53 7.37
C SER A 176 -8.12 11.12 6.78
N ASN A 177 -8.83 10.93 5.66
CA ASN A 177 -8.80 9.69 4.90
C ASN A 177 -7.75 9.80 3.77
N PRO A 178 -6.64 9.03 3.84
CA PRO A 178 -5.57 9.10 2.84
C PRO A 178 -6.05 8.72 1.43
N TYR A 179 -7.06 7.86 1.33
CA TYR A 179 -7.62 7.40 0.04
C TYR A 179 -8.53 8.43 -0.65
N LEU A 180 -8.92 9.49 0.08
CA LEU A 180 -9.71 10.60 -0.46
C LEU A 180 -8.85 11.82 -0.83
N SER A 181 -7.55 11.80 -0.51
CA SER A 181 -6.65 12.89 -0.82
C SER A 181 -6.58 13.14 -2.34
N THR A 182 -6.80 14.39 -2.72
CA THR A 182 -6.64 14.88 -4.11
C THR A 182 -5.21 15.31 -4.40
N ASP A 183 -4.30 15.20 -3.43
CA ASP A 183 -2.91 15.58 -3.62
C ASP A 183 -2.19 14.58 -4.55
N SER A 184 -1.43 15.08 -5.50
CA SER A 184 -0.61 14.26 -6.39
C SER A 184 0.77 13.97 -5.80
N ASP A 185 1.24 14.79 -4.86
CA ASP A 185 2.56 14.62 -4.23
C ASP A 185 2.44 13.81 -2.94
N ARG A 186 3.17 12.69 -2.90
CA ARG A 186 3.15 11.76 -1.78
C ARG A 186 4.45 11.81 -1.00
N THR A 187 4.39 11.36 0.24
CA THR A 187 5.58 11.27 1.08
C THR A 187 6.47 10.14 0.57
N ILE A 188 7.77 10.40 0.43
CA ILE A 188 8.78 9.34 0.34
C ILE A 188 9.31 9.10 1.75
N GLU A 189 9.25 7.85 2.20
CA GLU A 189 9.72 7.41 3.51
C GLU A 189 10.93 6.50 3.30
N PRO A 190 12.15 7.00 3.49
CA PRO A 190 13.32 6.15 3.51
C PRO A 190 13.41 5.44 4.87
N HIS A 191 13.45 4.11 4.83
CA HIS A 191 13.55 3.23 5.99
C HIS A 191 14.99 2.74 6.14
N GLY A 192 15.46 2.66 7.39
CA GLY A 192 16.75 2.02 7.74
C GLY A 192 16.59 0.60 8.27
N SER A 193 15.38 0.24 8.70
CA SER A 193 15.01 -1.09 9.18
C SER A 193 13.52 -1.36 8.93
N LEU A 194 13.13 -2.61 9.07
CA LEU A 194 11.75 -3.11 9.13
C LEU A 194 11.36 -3.44 10.59
N GLU A 195 12.06 -2.85 11.56
CA GLU A 195 11.75 -3.04 12.98
C GLU A 195 10.41 -2.40 13.32
N GLU A 196 9.53 -3.17 13.94
CA GLU A 196 8.31 -2.67 14.54
C GLU A 196 8.44 -2.81 16.07
N SER A 197 8.13 -1.75 16.81
CA SER A 197 8.23 -1.71 18.27
C SER A 197 6.94 -1.15 18.89
N TRP A 198 6.37 -1.87 19.85
CA TRP A 198 5.12 -1.49 20.52
C TRP A 198 5.07 -2.04 21.95
N PHE A 199 4.75 -1.20 22.93
CA PHE A 199 4.58 -1.60 24.34
C PHE A 199 5.73 -2.47 24.92
N GLY A 200 6.97 -2.23 24.49
CA GLY A 200 8.15 -2.99 24.90
C GLY A 200 8.42 -4.27 24.09
N LEU A 201 7.50 -4.68 23.21
CA LEU A 201 7.74 -5.70 22.19
C LEU A 201 8.52 -5.09 21.04
N LYS A 202 9.52 -5.81 20.55
CA LYS A 202 10.32 -5.44 19.39
C LYS A 202 10.44 -6.64 18.47
N VAL A 203 10.15 -6.44 17.20
CA VAL A 203 10.34 -7.46 16.17
C VAL A 203 11.05 -6.78 15.00
N ASP A 204 12.22 -7.29 14.64
CA ASP A 204 13.00 -6.81 13.51
C ASP A 204 13.25 -7.93 12.51
N ILE A 205 12.67 -7.76 11.32
CA ILE A 205 12.85 -8.70 10.20
C ILE A 205 13.89 -8.22 9.18
N THR A 206 14.55 -7.08 9.42
CA THR A 206 15.59 -6.54 8.52
C THR A 206 16.72 -7.53 8.22
N PRO A 207 17.25 -8.30 9.19
CA PRO A 207 18.38 -9.17 8.94
C PRO A 207 18.16 -10.17 7.80
N GLY A 208 19.08 -10.18 6.83
CA GLY A 208 19.04 -11.11 5.71
C GLY A 208 18.07 -10.74 4.58
N VAL A 209 17.21 -9.72 4.75
CA VAL A 209 16.21 -9.33 3.74
C VAL A 209 16.86 -8.89 2.44
N ARG A 210 17.99 -8.18 2.52
CA ARG A 210 18.69 -7.67 1.33
C ARG A 210 19.32 -8.80 0.52
N GLU A 211 19.88 -9.80 1.18
CA GLU A 211 20.49 -10.98 0.57
C GLU A 211 19.45 -11.83 -0.17
N ARG A 212 18.19 -11.77 0.28
CA ARG A 212 17.05 -12.48 -0.30
C ARG A 212 16.20 -11.61 -1.22
N ALA A 213 16.52 -10.33 -1.38
CA ALA A 213 15.73 -9.41 -2.18
C ALA A 213 15.74 -9.84 -3.66
N GLU A 214 14.60 -9.70 -4.31
CA GLU A 214 14.43 -9.99 -5.73
C GLU A 214 14.47 -8.69 -6.54
N THR A 215 14.64 -8.79 -7.86
CA THR A 215 14.56 -7.63 -8.75
C THR A 215 13.21 -7.61 -9.44
N ALA A 216 12.54 -6.46 -9.41
CA ALA A 216 11.34 -6.18 -10.17
C ALA A 216 11.49 -4.86 -10.95
N VAL A 217 10.63 -4.66 -11.95
CA VAL A 217 10.54 -3.38 -12.66
C VAL A 217 9.45 -2.54 -11.99
N LEU A 218 9.84 -1.40 -11.41
CA LEU A 218 8.92 -0.44 -10.81
C LEU A 218 8.92 0.81 -11.67
N GLY A 219 7.78 1.12 -12.28
CA GLY A 219 7.69 2.14 -13.31
C GLY A 219 8.63 1.83 -14.47
N ASN A 220 9.68 2.63 -14.64
CA ASN A 220 10.66 2.49 -15.70
C ASN A 220 12.03 1.97 -15.24
N HIS A 221 12.18 1.65 -13.94
CA HIS A 221 13.48 1.29 -13.35
C HIS A 221 13.48 -0.11 -12.73
N PRO A 222 14.57 -0.88 -12.89
CA PRO A 222 14.80 -2.06 -12.06
C PRO A 222 15.03 -1.61 -10.61
N CYS A 223 14.35 -2.25 -9.67
CA CYS A 223 14.48 -1.98 -8.24
C CYS A 223 14.48 -3.30 -7.47
N LEU A 224 15.15 -3.33 -6.32
CA LEU A 224 15.04 -4.47 -5.44
C LEU A 224 13.66 -4.45 -4.77
N VAL A 225 13.10 -5.63 -4.53
CA VAL A 225 11.85 -5.84 -3.82
C VAL A 225 12.02 -6.98 -2.81
N LEU A 226 11.15 -7.04 -1.81
CA LEU A 226 11.16 -8.14 -0.85
C LEU A 226 10.87 -9.48 -1.56
N SER A 227 11.52 -10.56 -1.14
CA SER A 227 11.08 -11.91 -1.52
C SER A 227 9.63 -12.15 -1.09
N PRO A 228 8.88 -13.05 -1.72
CA PRO A 228 7.49 -13.34 -1.35
C PRO A 228 7.29 -13.64 0.14
N GLU A 229 8.21 -14.40 0.76
CA GLU A 229 8.09 -14.71 2.19
C GLU A 229 8.38 -13.49 3.08
N ASP A 230 9.43 -12.71 2.76
CA ASP A 230 9.76 -11.50 3.53
C ASP A 230 8.67 -10.42 3.36
N LEU A 231 8.06 -10.32 2.17
CA LEU A 231 6.91 -9.46 1.92
C LEU A 231 5.73 -9.86 2.79
N LEU A 232 5.36 -11.14 2.80
CA LEU A 232 4.24 -11.61 3.60
C LEU A 232 4.47 -11.36 5.10
N LEU A 233 5.70 -11.63 5.58
CA LEU A 233 6.07 -11.38 6.98
C LEU A 233 6.00 -9.89 7.33
N HIS A 234 6.53 -9.03 6.46
CA HIS A 234 6.45 -7.59 6.63
C HIS A 234 4.99 -7.11 6.68
N LEU A 235 4.11 -7.61 5.80
CA LEU A 235 2.68 -7.25 5.82
C LEU A 235 1.97 -7.71 7.09
N CYS A 236 2.28 -8.93 7.58
CA CYS A 236 1.75 -9.44 8.84
C CYS A 236 2.15 -8.56 10.02
N LEU A 237 3.45 -8.24 10.14
CA LEU A 237 3.95 -7.38 11.22
C LEU A 237 3.36 -5.98 11.17
N HIS A 238 3.34 -5.38 9.97
CA HIS A 238 2.77 -4.05 9.77
C HIS A 238 1.26 -4.00 10.08
N PHE A 239 0.51 -5.04 9.69
CA PHE A 239 -0.91 -5.14 10.04
C PHE A 239 -1.12 -5.31 11.55
N CYS A 240 -0.36 -6.20 12.20
CA CYS A 240 -0.40 -6.39 13.65
C CYS A 240 -0.09 -5.09 14.40
N PHE A 241 0.91 -4.33 13.95
CA PHE A 241 1.24 -3.03 14.51
C PHE A 241 0.05 -2.06 14.46
N HIS A 242 -0.57 -1.88 13.30
CA HIS A 242 -1.73 -1.00 13.14
C HIS A 242 -2.98 -1.49 13.89
N LEU A 243 -3.17 -2.81 13.98
CA LEU A 243 -4.24 -3.42 14.77
C LEU A 243 -4.08 -3.10 16.26
N ILE A 244 -2.86 -3.27 16.80
CA ILE A 244 -2.53 -2.96 18.20
C ILE A 244 -2.68 -1.46 18.50
N GLN A 245 -2.36 -0.60 17.54
CA GLN A 245 -2.59 0.85 17.63
C GLN A 245 -4.07 1.26 17.47
N GLY A 246 -4.98 0.32 17.22
CA GLY A 246 -6.41 0.60 17.02
C GLY A 246 -6.72 1.32 15.71
N SER A 247 -5.83 1.25 14.71
CA SER A 247 -5.98 1.88 13.40
C SER A 247 -5.74 0.93 12.20
N PRO A 248 -6.27 -0.31 12.21
CA PRO A 248 -6.11 -1.21 11.08
C PRO A 248 -6.85 -0.69 9.83
N SER A 249 -6.33 -1.02 8.64
CA SER A 249 -6.98 -0.74 7.35
C SER A 249 -7.38 -2.03 6.64
N LEU A 250 -8.55 -2.05 6.01
CA LEU A 250 -8.97 -3.19 5.18
C LEU A 250 -8.10 -3.34 3.92
N VAL A 251 -7.42 -2.28 3.47
CA VAL A 251 -6.44 -2.37 2.38
C VAL A 251 -5.27 -3.28 2.78
N GLN A 252 -4.86 -3.29 4.05
CA GLN A 252 -3.79 -4.21 4.53
C GLN A 252 -4.24 -5.67 4.46
N LEU A 253 -5.51 -5.96 4.74
CA LEU A 253 -6.07 -7.30 4.56
C LEU A 253 -6.18 -7.69 3.08
N ALA A 254 -6.53 -6.74 2.21
CA ALA A 254 -6.53 -6.96 0.76
C ALA A 254 -5.12 -7.25 0.23
N ASP A 255 -4.09 -6.58 0.76
CA ASP A 255 -2.69 -6.84 0.43
C ASP A 255 -2.26 -8.26 0.82
N LEU A 256 -2.58 -8.70 2.05
CA LEU A 256 -2.34 -10.08 2.49
C LEU A 256 -3.03 -11.09 1.59
N LEU A 257 -4.29 -10.82 1.22
CA LEU A 257 -5.05 -11.67 0.31
C LEU A 257 -4.38 -11.76 -1.07
N ALA A 258 -3.94 -10.63 -1.63
CA ALA A 258 -3.30 -10.56 -2.94
C ALA A 258 -1.99 -11.38 -2.97
N VAL A 259 -1.16 -11.28 -1.93
CA VAL A 259 0.09 -12.06 -1.81
C VAL A 259 -0.20 -13.56 -1.71
N CYS A 260 -1.12 -13.97 -0.83
CA CYS A 260 -1.48 -15.37 -0.66
C CYS A 260 -2.09 -15.99 -1.95
N GLN A 261 -2.84 -15.21 -2.72
CA GLN A 261 -3.50 -15.68 -3.94
C GLN A 261 -2.54 -15.91 -5.11
N LYS A 262 -1.40 -15.21 -5.16
CA LYS A 262 -0.38 -15.41 -6.22
C LYS A 262 0.35 -16.75 -6.09
N GLN A 263 0.22 -17.45 -4.95
CA GLN A 263 0.85 -18.74 -4.70
C GLN A 263 2.37 -18.75 -4.90
N MET A 264 3.02 -17.60 -4.65
CA MET A 264 4.48 -17.45 -4.76
C MET A 264 5.22 -17.75 -3.45
N VAL A 265 4.50 -17.84 -2.33
CA VAL A 265 5.08 -18.00 -1.00
C VAL A 265 5.43 -19.47 -0.76
N ASN A 266 6.69 -19.73 -0.41
CA ASN A 266 7.08 -20.98 0.20
C ASN A 266 6.73 -20.96 1.70
N TRP A 267 5.69 -21.71 2.07
CA TRP A 267 5.17 -21.73 3.44
C TRP A 267 6.14 -22.30 4.48
N GLU A 268 6.97 -23.27 4.11
CA GLU A 268 7.98 -23.82 5.02
C GLU A 268 9.02 -22.74 5.35
N LEU A 269 9.48 -22.04 4.32
CA LEU A 269 10.46 -20.96 4.46
C LEU A 269 9.87 -19.74 5.19
N PHE A 270 8.60 -19.42 4.95
CA PHE A 270 7.88 -18.38 5.70
C PHE A 270 7.84 -18.70 7.20
N VAL A 271 7.45 -19.93 7.58
CA VAL A 271 7.39 -20.35 9.00
C VAL A 271 8.78 -20.37 9.63
N GLN A 272 9.83 -20.72 8.89
CA GLN A 272 11.20 -20.67 9.41
C GLN A 272 11.70 -19.24 9.68
N ARG A 273 11.15 -18.22 9.00
CA ARG A 273 11.54 -16.81 9.13
C ARG A 273 10.69 -16.03 10.14
N ALA A 274 9.49 -16.50 10.46
CA ALA A 274 8.53 -15.86 11.36
C ALA A 274 8.81 -16.19 12.83
#